data_AF-A0A7W4K3C3-F1
#
_entry.id   AF-A0A7W4K3C3-F1
#
_cell.length_a   1.000
_cell.length_b   1.000
_cell.length_c   1.000
_cell.angle_alpha   90.00
_cell.angle_beta   90.00
_cell.angle_gamma   90.00
#
_symmetry.space_group_name_H-M   'P 1'
#
loop_
_entity.id
_entity.type
_entity.pdbx_description
1 polymer ?
#
loop_
_entity_poly.entity_id
_entity_poly.type
_entity_poly.pdbx_seq_one_letter_code
_entity_poly.pdbx_strand_id
1 'polypeptide(L)'
;MAGAGTTCGGLWLAEAFKAEPFGDLAVRSYIGTNRRTTDLGPYVTEIYPPQMYPGDEAADHLQFHIRHEPINLELLSRVFNVAGPRFVQKWVNSKPTSQYSRRAAFLYEFLTDEDLLQPSGLRGSYIPVLDKDKNLSAIAIKTEDRISKWKVINNMPGTRFFCPAIPLSERLMGAFNYDISRHYDEIVEEFGAELLSRSASWLTTRESRASFAIEKESGETNRIQRFAQVIATWTGHDRPPSHGGDTPDGRKPGASILSEQRLASLQQAILGDAALLPSCGYRKSPVFVGRTSHHSQVVHYLAPPAEDVAVMLEGIETFLERTQYQSPVMRAAIASFGFVYVHPLIDGNGRVHRFLINDILRRDGATPDDVILPVSVAINDDPTSRRAYDEVLDKISVPLMNQIRPHISFASKPTTYPDGMESDLVFSEDGLARPNWRYANYAPHVIYMAEVINTTIVHHMRDEAVYLRNHDNARQALKEICEMPDGLADSIIRSVTGNDEDSVGRRLRRNHSQVTDEMWASFVQAVRDAFAPKR
;
A
#
# COMPACT_ATOMS: atom_id res chain seq x y z
N MET A 1 26.61 -34.82 -14.23
CA MET A 1 26.79 -33.45 -14.76
C MET A 1 25.41 -32.94 -15.13
N ALA A 2 24.96 -31.84 -14.53
CA ALA A 2 23.69 -31.21 -14.87
C ALA A 2 23.66 -30.85 -16.36
N GLY A 3 22.55 -31.13 -17.03
CA GLY A 3 22.33 -30.77 -18.43
C GLY A 3 22.04 -29.27 -18.58
N ALA A 4 22.13 -28.74 -19.81
CA ALA A 4 21.63 -27.40 -20.07
C ALA A 4 20.13 -27.33 -19.81
N GLY A 5 19.68 -26.34 -19.04
CA GLY A 5 18.29 -26.17 -18.61
C GLY A 5 17.93 -26.82 -17.27
N THR A 6 18.88 -27.42 -16.54
CA THR A 6 18.62 -27.93 -15.18
C THR A 6 18.28 -26.79 -14.22
N THR A 7 17.20 -26.91 -13.46
CA THR A 7 16.80 -25.90 -12.46
C THR A 7 17.74 -25.89 -11.26
N CYS A 8 17.94 -24.72 -10.66
CA CYS A 8 18.74 -24.56 -9.44
C CYS A 8 18.14 -23.51 -8.49
N GLY A 9 18.67 -23.43 -7.27
CA GLY A 9 18.22 -22.45 -6.28
C GLY A 9 16.74 -22.61 -5.89
N GLY A 10 16.04 -21.48 -5.76
CA GLY A 10 14.65 -21.42 -5.34
C GLY A 10 13.68 -22.12 -6.30
N LEU A 11 13.95 -22.07 -7.62
CA LEU A 11 13.10 -22.76 -8.60
C LEU A 11 13.15 -24.28 -8.43
N TRP A 12 14.35 -24.83 -8.22
CA TRP A 12 14.49 -26.26 -7.93
C TRP A 12 13.79 -26.64 -6.63
N LEU A 13 13.89 -25.81 -5.58
CA LEU A 13 13.18 -26.06 -4.31
C LEU A 13 11.67 -26.07 -4.50
N ALA A 14 11.14 -25.15 -5.30
CA ALA A 14 9.72 -25.09 -5.62
C ALA A 14 9.26 -26.40 -6.29
N GLU A 15 9.96 -26.83 -7.34
CA GLU A 15 9.62 -28.05 -8.09
C GLU A 15 9.81 -29.33 -7.27
N ALA A 16 10.92 -29.45 -6.54
CA ALA A 16 11.27 -30.65 -5.78
C ALA A 16 10.29 -30.93 -4.62
N PHE A 17 9.74 -29.87 -4.03
CA PHE A 17 8.80 -29.97 -2.91
C PHE A 17 7.34 -29.68 -3.30
N LYS A 18 7.05 -29.39 -4.58
CA LYS A 18 5.72 -28.94 -5.05
C LYS A 18 5.18 -27.79 -4.21
N ALA A 19 6.05 -26.81 -4.02
CA ALA A 19 5.94 -25.73 -3.03
C ALA A 19 6.04 -24.35 -3.70
N GLU A 20 5.54 -24.23 -4.93
CA GLU A 20 5.57 -22.99 -5.71
C GLU A 20 4.87 -21.84 -4.95
N PRO A 21 5.50 -20.66 -4.83
CA PRO A 21 4.83 -19.48 -4.32
C PRO A 21 3.75 -19.03 -5.30
N PHE A 22 2.62 -18.55 -4.80
CA PHE A 22 1.49 -18.16 -5.63
C PHE A 22 1.84 -16.96 -6.51
N GLY A 23 2.57 -15.98 -5.96
CA GLY A 23 3.06 -14.80 -6.68
C GLY A 23 4.27 -15.04 -7.59
N ASP A 24 4.65 -16.30 -7.86
CA ASP A 24 5.84 -16.71 -8.61
C ASP A 24 7.18 -16.28 -7.95
N LEU A 25 8.29 -16.71 -8.54
CA LEU A 25 9.64 -16.33 -8.13
C LEU A 25 10.11 -15.13 -8.94
N ALA A 26 10.63 -14.11 -8.24
CA ALA A 26 11.23 -12.95 -8.90
C ALA A 26 12.48 -13.29 -9.73
N VAL A 27 13.18 -14.36 -9.35
CA VAL A 27 14.33 -14.89 -10.09
C VAL A 27 14.15 -16.38 -10.33
N ARG A 28 14.31 -16.81 -11.58
CA ARG A 28 14.31 -18.22 -12.01
C ARG A 28 15.69 -18.60 -12.49
N SER A 29 16.33 -19.53 -11.79
CA SER A 29 17.73 -19.89 -12.03
C SER A 29 17.88 -21.27 -12.68
N TYR A 30 18.70 -21.32 -13.73
CA TYR A 30 19.01 -22.53 -14.49
C TYR A 30 20.52 -22.72 -14.62
N ILE A 31 20.97 -23.95 -14.83
CA ILE A 31 22.32 -24.26 -15.28
C ILE A 31 22.35 -24.29 -16.81
N GLY A 32 23.31 -23.61 -17.41
CA GLY A 32 23.52 -23.57 -18.85
C GLY A 32 24.99 -23.35 -19.20
N THR A 33 25.27 -23.08 -20.47
CA THR A 33 26.65 -23.00 -20.98
C THR A 33 27.39 -21.73 -20.53
N ASN A 34 26.73 -20.57 -20.59
CA ASN A 34 27.31 -19.26 -20.27
C ASN A 34 26.45 -18.50 -19.27
N ARG A 35 27.09 -17.65 -18.45
CA ARG A 35 26.35 -16.73 -17.56
C ARG A 35 25.51 -15.78 -18.41
N ARG A 36 24.19 -15.75 -18.16
CA ARG A 36 23.27 -14.86 -18.85
C ARG A 36 22.13 -14.44 -17.94
N THR A 37 21.83 -13.16 -17.93
CA THR A 37 20.64 -12.58 -17.30
C THR A 37 19.66 -12.17 -18.39
N THR A 38 18.39 -12.49 -18.25
CA THR A 38 17.31 -12.03 -19.14
C THR A 38 16.15 -11.54 -18.29
N ASP A 39 15.85 -10.25 -18.37
CA ASP A 39 14.64 -9.68 -17.78
C ASP A 39 13.47 -9.91 -18.74
N LEU A 40 12.46 -10.64 -18.30
CA LEU A 40 11.26 -10.93 -19.09
C LEU A 40 10.07 -10.05 -18.68
N GLY A 41 10.20 -9.20 -17.66
CA GLY A 41 9.12 -8.39 -17.09
C GLY A 41 8.56 -8.96 -15.78
N PRO A 42 7.88 -10.14 -15.77
CA PRO A 42 7.29 -10.67 -14.54
C PRO A 42 8.33 -11.30 -13.61
N TYR A 43 9.48 -11.70 -14.15
CA TYR A 43 10.62 -12.26 -13.42
C TYR A 43 11.90 -12.14 -14.23
N VAL A 44 13.03 -12.29 -13.54
CA VAL A 44 14.37 -12.36 -14.15
C VAL A 44 14.77 -13.82 -14.30
N THR A 45 15.22 -14.20 -15.49
CA THR A 45 15.84 -15.51 -15.73
C THR A 45 17.36 -15.38 -15.63
N GLU A 46 17.96 -16.21 -14.79
CA GLU A 46 19.41 -16.29 -14.59
C GLU A 46 19.94 -17.66 -15.04
N ILE A 47 20.88 -17.67 -15.97
CA ILE A 47 21.57 -18.88 -16.41
C ILE A 47 22.97 -18.87 -15.81
N TYR A 48 23.31 -19.89 -15.04
CA TYR A 48 24.59 -20.06 -14.38
C TYR A 48 25.44 -21.12 -15.11
N PRO A 49 26.78 -20.95 -15.18
CA PRO A 49 27.64 -21.92 -15.85
C PRO A 49 27.70 -23.26 -15.07
N PRO A 50 28.09 -24.39 -15.69
CA PRO A 50 27.96 -25.72 -15.08
C PRO A 50 28.76 -25.91 -13.79
N GLN A 51 29.84 -25.14 -13.59
CA GLN A 51 30.65 -25.18 -12.38
C GLN A 51 29.93 -24.58 -11.15
N MET A 52 28.83 -23.86 -11.37
CA MET A 52 27.98 -23.30 -10.32
C MET A 52 26.79 -24.20 -9.96
N TYR A 53 26.69 -25.40 -10.53
CA TYR A 53 25.68 -26.36 -10.13
C TYR A 53 25.82 -26.68 -8.63
N PRO A 54 24.76 -26.45 -7.82
CA PRO A 54 24.88 -26.54 -6.36
C PRO A 54 25.10 -27.97 -5.85
N GLY A 55 24.53 -28.97 -6.51
CA GLY A 55 24.51 -30.36 -6.06
C GLY A 55 23.12 -30.97 -6.24
N ASP A 56 22.89 -32.15 -5.66
CA ASP A 56 21.62 -32.88 -5.74
C ASP A 56 20.81 -32.81 -4.42
N GLU A 57 21.39 -32.32 -3.31
CA GLU A 57 20.69 -32.25 -2.02
C GLU A 57 19.92 -30.93 -1.87
N ALA A 58 18.78 -30.96 -1.17
CA ALA A 58 17.98 -29.76 -0.89
C ALA A 58 18.77 -28.65 -0.14
N ALA A 59 19.73 -29.04 0.71
CA ALA A 59 20.60 -28.09 1.40
C ALA A 59 21.51 -27.31 0.42
N ASP A 60 21.93 -27.93 -0.68
CA ASP A 60 22.77 -27.29 -1.69
C ASP A 60 21.97 -26.22 -2.45
N HIS A 61 20.73 -26.53 -2.83
CA HIS A 61 19.83 -25.60 -3.50
C HIS A 61 19.34 -24.48 -2.56
N LEU A 62 19.10 -24.76 -1.28
CA LEU A 62 18.80 -23.73 -0.29
C LEU A 62 20.00 -22.81 -0.05
N GLN A 63 21.21 -23.37 0.02
CA GLN A 63 22.43 -22.56 0.06
C GLN A 63 22.55 -21.66 -1.17
N PHE A 64 22.26 -22.19 -2.35
CA PHE A 64 22.29 -21.44 -3.60
C PHE A 64 21.30 -20.27 -3.55
N HIS A 65 20.05 -20.52 -3.17
CA HIS A 65 19.02 -19.49 -3.05
C HIS A 65 19.46 -18.37 -2.09
N ILE A 66 19.86 -18.72 -0.87
CA ILE A 66 20.32 -17.76 0.15
C ILE A 66 21.54 -16.93 -0.30
N ARG A 67 22.39 -17.50 -1.18
CA ARG A 67 23.62 -16.87 -1.65
C ARG A 67 23.42 -15.97 -2.87
N HIS A 68 22.67 -16.44 -3.85
CA HIS A 68 22.67 -15.87 -5.20
C HIS A 68 21.35 -15.18 -5.58
N GLU A 69 20.26 -15.49 -4.88
CA GLU A 69 18.92 -15.03 -5.23
C GLU A 69 18.36 -14.15 -4.12
N PRO A 70 17.38 -13.28 -4.41
CA PRO A 70 16.57 -12.69 -3.38
C PRO A 70 15.79 -13.79 -2.64
N ILE A 71 15.81 -13.74 -1.31
CA ILE A 71 15.09 -14.71 -0.48
C ILE A 71 13.58 -14.54 -0.70
N ASN A 72 12.88 -15.62 -1.01
CA ASN A 72 11.42 -15.66 -1.10
C ASN A 72 10.84 -16.39 0.11
N LEU A 73 10.24 -15.64 1.05
CA LEU A 73 9.73 -16.22 2.29
C LEU A 73 8.48 -17.08 2.10
N GLU A 74 7.65 -16.79 1.10
CA GLU A 74 6.51 -17.64 0.77
C GLU A 74 6.99 -19.04 0.34
N LEU A 75 7.96 -19.08 -0.60
CA LEU A 75 8.60 -20.33 -1.05
C LEU A 75 9.19 -21.08 0.15
N LEU A 76 10.02 -20.41 0.96
CA LEU A 76 10.69 -21.07 2.08
C LEU A 76 9.69 -21.59 3.12
N SER A 77 8.61 -20.86 3.40
CA SER A 77 7.56 -21.29 4.32
C SER A 77 6.89 -22.57 3.81
N ARG A 78 6.55 -22.64 2.52
CA ARG A 78 5.97 -23.84 1.88
C ARG A 78 6.94 -25.02 1.91
N VAL A 79 8.19 -24.79 1.49
CA VAL A 79 9.24 -25.83 1.46
C VAL A 79 9.49 -26.40 2.86
N PHE A 80 9.62 -25.56 3.89
CA PHE A 80 9.88 -26.03 5.25
C PHE A 80 8.70 -26.81 5.83
N ASN A 81 7.46 -26.41 5.56
CA ASN A 81 6.28 -27.15 5.98
C ASN A 81 6.18 -28.54 5.33
N VAL A 82 6.61 -28.69 4.07
CA VAL A 82 6.62 -29.99 3.38
C VAL A 82 7.82 -30.86 3.79
N ALA A 83 9.01 -30.26 3.86
CA ALA A 83 10.26 -30.98 4.08
C ALA A 83 10.51 -31.34 5.56
N GLY A 84 9.94 -30.58 6.48
CA GLY A 84 10.21 -30.67 7.92
C GLY A 84 11.66 -30.29 8.29
N PRO A 85 12.05 -30.48 9.57
CA PRO A 85 13.29 -29.92 10.11
C PRO A 85 14.55 -30.66 9.70
N ARG A 86 14.41 -31.92 9.27
CA ARG A 86 15.53 -32.88 9.20
C ARG A 86 16.68 -32.42 8.32
N PHE A 87 16.39 -31.86 7.15
CA PHE A 87 17.45 -31.47 6.21
C PHE A 87 18.20 -30.22 6.68
N VAL A 88 17.51 -29.24 7.27
CA VAL A 88 18.13 -28.05 7.86
C VAL A 88 18.95 -28.45 9.09
N GLN A 89 18.42 -29.33 9.95
CA GLN A 89 19.13 -29.86 11.12
C GLN A 89 20.41 -30.61 10.71
N LYS A 90 20.34 -31.52 9.73
CA LYS A 90 21.50 -32.24 9.19
C LYS A 90 22.55 -31.26 8.64
N TRP A 91 22.09 -30.22 7.92
CA TRP A 91 22.97 -29.24 7.32
C TRP A 91 23.70 -28.37 8.37
N VAL A 92 22.99 -27.85 9.37
CA VAL A 92 23.62 -27.04 10.42
C VAL A 92 24.55 -27.87 11.31
N ASN A 93 24.22 -29.15 11.57
CA ASN A 93 25.10 -30.06 12.31
C ASN A 93 26.41 -30.35 11.56
N SER A 94 26.35 -30.55 10.23
CA SER A 94 27.53 -30.85 9.43
C SER A 94 28.40 -29.62 9.15
N LYS A 95 27.80 -28.42 9.07
CA LYS A 95 28.48 -27.16 8.77
C LYS A 95 28.11 -26.06 9.79
N PRO A 96 28.46 -26.21 11.09
CA PRO A 96 27.98 -25.33 12.17
C PRO A 96 28.54 -23.90 12.12
N THR A 97 29.64 -23.68 11.40
CA THR A 97 30.25 -22.35 11.21
C THR A 97 29.86 -21.67 9.91
N SER A 98 29.15 -22.37 9.01
CA SER A 98 28.73 -21.81 7.72
C SER A 98 27.72 -20.68 7.94
N GLN A 99 27.92 -19.55 7.28
CA GLN A 99 26.94 -18.46 7.32
C GLN A 99 25.58 -18.87 6.74
N TYR A 100 25.58 -19.75 5.73
CA TYR A 100 24.36 -20.15 5.03
C TYR A 100 23.52 -21.13 5.84
N SER A 101 24.15 -22.10 6.50
CA SER A 101 23.43 -23.04 7.38
C SER A 101 22.83 -22.33 8.60
N ARG A 102 23.56 -21.36 9.18
CA ARG A 102 23.08 -20.52 10.30
C ARG A 102 21.89 -19.63 9.90
N ARG A 103 21.95 -19.01 8.72
CA ARG A 103 20.81 -18.26 8.15
C ARG A 103 19.61 -19.19 7.88
N ALA A 104 19.84 -20.37 7.32
CA ALA A 104 18.79 -21.34 7.05
C ALA A 104 18.12 -21.86 8.33
N ALA A 105 18.90 -22.13 9.39
CA ALA A 105 18.36 -22.53 10.69
C ALA A 105 17.45 -21.44 11.29
N PHE A 106 17.89 -20.18 11.27
CA PHE A 106 17.03 -19.05 11.67
C PHE A 106 15.77 -18.94 10.82
N LEU A 107 15.90 -19.01 9.49
CA LEU A 107 14.75 -18.90 8.58
C LEU A 107 13.74 -20.03 8.80
N TYR A 108 14.21 -21.24 9.10
CA TYR A 108 13.33 -22.36 9.46
C TYR A 108 12.51 -22.00 10.70
N GLU A 109 13.17 -21.69 11.83
CA GLU A 109 12.49 -21.37 13.09
C GLU A 109 11.54 -20.18 12.96
N PHE A 110 11.98 -19.12 12.26
CA PHE A 110 11.16 -17.93 12.04
C PHE A 110 9.86 -18.24 11.29
N LEU A 111 9.94 -19.08 10.24
CA LEU A 111 8.79 -19.36 9.38
C LEU A 111 7.86 -20.44 9.96
N THR A 112 8.40 -21.44 10.66
CA THR A 112 7.65 -22.61 11.16
C THR A 112 7.24 -22.52 12.62
N ASP A 113 7.91 -21.69 13.45
CA ASP A 113 7.87 -21.73 14.92
C ASP A 113 8.48 -22.99 15.56
N GLU A 114 9.14 -23.84 14.78
CA GLU A 114 9.70 -25.07 15.29
C GLU A 114 11.19 -24.92 15.58
N ASP A 115 11.57 -25.09 16.84
CA ASP A 115 12.97 -25.02 17.28
C ASP A 115 13.84 -26.14 16.69
N LEU A 116 15.01 -25.76 16.17
CA LEU A 116 16.10 -26.67 15.85
C LEU A 116 17.08 -26.77 17.03
N LEU A 117 17.81 -27.88 17.08
CA LEU A 117 18.86 -28.11 18.07
C LEU A 117 20.14 -27.41 17.63
N GLN A 118 20.71 -26.57 18.51
CA GLN A 118 21.98 -25.91 18.26
C GLN A 118 23.13 -26.93 18.30
N PRO A 119 23.96 -27.07 17.24
CA PRO A 119 25.08 -28.00 17.25
C PRO A 119 26.23 -27.53 18.14
N SER A 120 26.98 -28.49 18.70
CA SER A 120 28.23 -28.19 19.38
C SER A 120 29.25 -27.57 18.42
N GLY A 121 29.97 -26.53 18.88
CA GLY A 121 30.97 -25.84 18.06
C GLY A 121 30.43 -24.77 17.12
N LEU A 122 29.13 -24.40 17.20
CA LEU A 122 28.61 -23.22 16.51
C LEU A 122 29.34 -21.96 16.98
N ARG A 123 30.03 -21.29 16.06
CA ARG A 123 30.79 -20.06 16.30
C ARG A 123 30.89 -19.22 15.02
N GLY A 124 31.15 -17.94 15.19
CA GLY A 124 31.29 -16.98 14.09
C GLY A 124 30.81 -15.59 14.48
N SER A 125 31.02 -14.63 13.58
CA SER A 125 30.41 -13.31 13.69
C SER A 125 28.90 -13.38 13.48
N TYR A 126 28.21 -12.36 14.00
CA TYR A 126 26.82 -12.09 13.68
C TYR A 126 26.70 -11.67 12.22
N ILE A 127 25.78 -12.30 11.49
CA ILE A 127 25.53 -12.05 10.05
C ILE A 127 24.06 -11.67 9.83
N PRO A 128 23.76 -10.69 8.98
CA PRO A 128 22.38 -10.40 8.60
C PRO A 128 21.74 -11.60 7.90
N VAL A 129 20.46 -11.82 8.17
CA VAL A 129 19.67 -12.90 7.57
C VAL A 129 19.33 -12.58 6.12
N LEU A 130 18.90 -11.35 5.85
CA LEU A 130 18.63 -10.86 4.50
C LEU A 130 19.86 -10.12 3.95
N ASP A 131 20.10 -10.29 2.65
CA ASP A 131 21.09 -9.50 1.92
C ASP A 131 20.42 -8.19 1.50
N LYS A 132 20.90 -7.06 2.04
CA LYS A 132 20.31 -5.72 1.82
C LYS A 132 20.37 -5.25 0.37
N ASP A 133 21.22 -5.87 -0.45
CA ASP A 133 21.35 -5.55 -1.87
C ASP A 133 20.38 -6.39 -2.73
N LYS A 134 19.74 -7.42 -2.15
CA LYS A 134 18.79 -8.31 -2.83
C LYS A 134 17.37 -8.25 -2.30
N ASN A 135 17.18 -7.96 -1.01
CA ASN A 135 15.88 -7.89 -0.37
C ASN A 135 15.74 -6.61 0.46
N LEU A 136 14.51 -6.09 0.54
CA LEU A 136 14.13 -5.14 1.57
C LEU A 136 14.40 -5.75 2.96
N SER A 137 15.20 -5.05 3.75
CA SER A 137 15.55 -5.45 5.11
C SER A 137 15.29 -4.32 6.10
N ALA A 138 15.13 -4.67 7.38
CA ALA A 138 15.07 -3.70 8.46
C ALA A 138 16.35 -2.86 8.54
N ILE A 139 16.23 -1.61 9.01
CA ILE A 139 17.36 -0.77 9.42
C ILE A 139 17.48 -0.83 10.94
N ALA A 140 18.69 -1.04 11.46
CA ALA A 140 18.92 -1.07 12.90
C ALA A 140 18.91 0.37 13.45
N ILE A 141 17.83 0.79 14.10
CA ILE A 141 17.68 2.18 14.59
C ILE A 141 18.18 2.35 16.04
N LYS A 142 18.14 1.29 16.87
CA LYS A 142 18.54 1.38 18.29
C LYS A 142 19.52 0.30 18.72
N THR A 143 19.26 -0.96 18.36
CA THR A 143 20.17 -2.10 18.59
C THR A 143 19.94 -3.16 17.53
N GLU A 144 20.99 -3.85 17.10
CA GLU A 144 20.86 -5.03 16.24
C GLU A 144 20.11 -6.14 17.00
N ASP A 145 19.02 -6.65 16.42
CA ASP A 145 18.29 -7.81 16.94
C ASP A 145 19.12 -9.08 16.70
N ARG A 146 19.98 -9.40 17.67
CA ARG A 146 20.97 -10.48 17.57
C ARG A 146 20.42 -11.79 18.12
N ILE A 147 20.27 -12.77 17.24
CA ILE A 147 19.86 -14.13 17.60
C ILE A 147 21.12 -14.93 17.95
N SER A 148 21.42 -14.99 19.24
CA SER A 148 22.65 -15.60 19.77
C SER A 148 22.76 -17.10 19.46
N LYS A 149 21.63 -17.81 19.41
CA LYS A 149 21.50 -19.24 19.06
C LYS A 149 22.15 -19.55 17.70
N TRP A 150 21.89 -18.72 16.70
CA TRP A 150 22.42 -18.93 15.34
C TRP A 150 23.54 -17.97 14.97
N LYS A 151 23.88 -17.02 15.86
CA LYS A 151 24.83 -15.94 15.58
C LYS A 151 24.44 -15.22 14.27
N VAL A 152 23.17 -14.84 14.16
CA VAL A 152 22.62 -14.05 13.06
C VAL A 152 22.00 -12.75 13.59
N ILE A 153 21.89 -11.75 12.73
CA ILE A 153 21.16 -10.50 12.97
C ILE A 153 19.83 -10.64 12.26
N ASN A 154 18.74 -10.61 13.04
CA ASN A 154 17.38 -10.56 12.53
C ASN A 154 17.11 -9.18 11.91
N ASN A 155 17.46 -9.02 10.63
CA ASN A 155 17.10 -7.85 9.83
C ASN A 155 15.82 -8.09 9.00
N MET A 156 14.93 -8.98 9.45
CA MET A 156 13.63 -9.18 8.82
C MET A 156 12.78 -7.92 8.97
N PRO A 157 12.15 -7.42 7.90
CA PRO A 157 11.42 -6.17 7.95
C PRO A 157 10.11 -6.27 8.73
N GLY A 158 9.59 -7.45 9.06
CA GLY A 158 8.38 -7.62 9.88
C GLY A 158 8.44 -8.84 10.80
N THR A 159 7.28 -9.34 11.23
CA THR A 159 7.15 -10.56 12.06
C THR A 159 6.81 -11.77 11.19
N ARG A 160 6.82 -12.98 11.76
CA ARG A 160 6.37 -14.19 11.05
C ARG A 160 4.89 -14.17 10.64
N PHE A 161 4.10 -13.20 11.10
CA PHE A 161 2.71 -13.03 10.72
C PHE A 161 2.51 -11.99 9.60
N PHE A 162 3.49 -11.12 9.37
CA PHE A 162 3.53 -10.22 8.22
C PHE A 162 4.97 -9.77 7.99
N CYS A 163 5.62 -10.26 6.93
CA CYS A 163 7.01 -9.96 6.63
C CYS A 163 7.25 -9.69 5.13
N PRO A 164 7.22 -8.43 4.70
CA PRO A 164 7.41 -8.05 3.31
C PRO A 164 8.91 -7.99 2.96
N ALA A 165 9.60 -9.13 2.92
CA ALA A 165 11.01 -9.23 2.50
C ALA A 165 11.14 -9.17 0.96
N ILE A 166 10.64 -8.10 0.35
CA ILE A 166 10.47 -8.00 -1.10
C ILE A 166 11.82 -7.96 -1.84
N PRO A 167 11.91 -8.58 -3.04
CA PRO A 167 13.11 -8.54 -3.88
C PRO A 167 13.38 -7.12 -4.40
N LEU A 168 14.64 -6.69 -4.38
CA LEU A 168 15.07 -5.41 -4.92
C LEU A 168 15.33 -5.52 -6.43
N SER A 169 14.88 -4.50 -7.16
CA SER A 169 15.11 -4.33 -8.60
C SER A 169 15.36 -2.85 -8.90
N GLU A 170 15.95 -2.55 -10.06
CA GLU A 170 16.20 -1.15 -10.46
C GLU A 170 14.91 -0.33 -10.49
N ARG A 171 13.82 -0.89 -11.03
CA ARG A 171 12.51 -0.23 -11.06
C ARG A 171 11.97 0.03 -9.64
N LEU A 172 12.12 -0.92 -8.72
CA LEU A 172 11.71 -0.74 -7.33
C LEU A 172 12.55 0.32 -6.63
N MET A 173 13.86 0.37 -6.89
CA MET A 173 14.75 1.41 -6.34
C MET A 173 14.37 2.80 -6.85
N GLY A 174 13.94 2.93 -8.12
CA GLY A 174 13.36 4.16 -8.64
C GLY A 174 12.12 4.62 -7.85
N ALA A 175 11.22 3.68 -7.54
CA ALA A 175 10.04 3.97 -6.72
C ALA A 175 10.39 4.32 -5.26
N PHE A 176 11.40 3.66 -4.68
CA PHE A 176 11.88 3.98 -3.32
C PHE A 176 12.45 5.39 -3.23
N ASN A 177 13.16 5.82 -4.26
CA ASN A 177 13.84 7.11 -4.33
C ASN A 177 12.94 8.24 -4.87
N TYR A 178 11.64 8.01 -5.04
CA TYR A 178 10.71 9.07 -5.44
C TYR A 178 10.64 10.15 -4.35
N ASP A 179 11.14 11.33 -4.68
CA ASP A 179 11.23 12.46 -3.75
C ASP A 179 9.94 13.30 -3.79
N ILE A 180 9.05 12.99 -2.85
CA ILE A 180 7.76 13.70 -2.70
C ILE A 180 7.99 15.18 -2.40
N SER A 181 8.90 15.48 -1.48
CA SER A 181 9.15 16.83 -0.99
C SER A 181 9.69 17.72 -2.11
N ARG A 182 10.64 17.24 -2.91
CA ARG A 182 11.16 17.99 -4.07
C ARG A 182 10.06 18.37 -5.06
N HIS A 183 9.20 17.43 -5.47
CA HIS A 183 8.15 17.74 -6.44
C HIS A 183 7.07 18.65 -5.85
N TYR A 184 6.81 18.56 -4.55
CA TYR A 184 5.92 19.50 -3.87
C TYR A 184 6.52 20.90 -3.82
N ASP A 185 7.81 21.03 -3.50
CA ASP A 185 8.54 22.30 -3.46
C ASP A 185 8.56 22.97 -4.83
N GLU A 186 8.67 22.22 -5.93
CA GLU A 186 8.56 22.75 -7.30
C GLU A 186 7.19 23.43 -7.55
N ILE A 187 6.09 22.88 -7.00
CA ILE A 187 4.76 23.51 -7.09
C ILE A 187 4.72 24.75 -6.19
N VAL A 188 5.31 24.70 -4.99
CA VAL A 188 5.38 25.86 -4.09
C VAL A 188 6.16 27.00 -4.73
N GLU A 189 7.27 26.73 -5.40
CA GLU A 189 8.08 27.72 -6.11
C GLU A 189 7.32 28.37 -7.27
N GLU A 190 6.49 27.61 -7.99
CA GLU A 190 5.73 28.13 -9.14
C GLU A 190 4.48 28.92 -8.75
N PHE A 191 3.75 28.50 -7.70
CA PHE A 191 2.43 29.06 -7.36
C PHE A 191 2.39 29.82 -6.04
N GLY A 192 3.40 29.67 -5.19
CA GLY A 192 3.47 30.24 -3.85
C GLY A 192 2.78 29.38 -2.79
N ALA A 193 3.37 29.35 -1.59
CA ALA A 193 2.88 28.56 -0.46
C ALA A 193 1.46 28.95 0.00
N GLU A 194 1.11 30.25 -0.10
CA GLU A 194 -0.21 30.74 0.30
C GLU A 194 -1.33 30.13 -0.56
N LEU A 195 -1.14 30.06 -1.88
CA LEU A 195 -2.13 29.49 -2.79
C LEU A 195 -2.40 28.01 -2.47
N LEU A 196 -1.33 27.25 -2.21
CA LEU A 196 -1.42 25.84 -1.87
C LEU A 196 -2.05 25.61 -0.50
N SER A 197 -1.70 26.39 0.51
CA SER A 197 -2.30 26.28 1.85
C SER A 197 -3.81 26.59 1.81
N ARG A 198 -4.24 27.60 1.04
CA ARG A 198 -5.68 27.85 0.81
C ARG A 198 -6.39 26.68 0.12
N SER A 199 -5.67 25.88 -0.67
CA SER A 199 -6.21 24.71 -1.37
C SER A 199 -6.28 23.44 -0.50
N ALA A 200 -5.66 23.43 0.68
CA ALA A 200 -5.58 22.24 1.55
C ALA A 200 -6.94 21.63 1.90
N SER A 201 -7.91 22.47 2.29
CA SER A 201 -9.29 22.02 2.60
C SER A 201 -9.98 21.44 1.37
N TRP A 202 -9.70 22.01 0.20
CA TRP A 202 -10.24 21.53 -1.06
C TRP A 202 -9.58 20.21 -1.52
N LEU A 203 -8.25 20.06 -1.39
CA LEU A 203 -7.52 18.83 -1.69
C LEU A 203 -8.06 17.68 -0.84
N THR A 204 -8.26 17.94 0.45
CA THR A 204 -8.86 16.99 1.39
C THR A 204 -10.29 16.61 1.01
N THR A 205 -11.10 17.60 0.58
CA THR A 205 -12.47 17.35 0.12
C THR A 205 -12.47 16.50 -1.17
N ARG A 206 -11.51 16.71 -2.09
CA ARG A 206 -11.36 15.90 -3.30
C ARG A 206 -10.92 14.48 -3.00
N GLU A 207 -9.96 14.31 -2.11
CA GLU A 207 -9.55 12.98 -1.63
C GLU A 207 -10.76 12.22 -1.11
N SER A 208 -11.55 12.86 -0.24
CA SER A 208 -12.76 12.24 0.30
C SER A 208 -13.79 11.90 -0.78
N ARG A 209 -14.13 12.84 -1.67
CA ARG A 209 -15.09 12.60 -2.77
C ARG A 209 -14.66 11.45 -3.67
N ALA A 210 -13.40 11.43 -4.08
CA ALA A 210 -12.87 10.40 -4.95
C ALA A 210 -12.81 9.03 -4.25
N SER A 211 -12.46 9.00 -2.96
CA SER A 211 -12.50 7.80 -2.12
C SER A 211 -13.92 7.19 -2.07
N PHE A 212 -14.97 8.01 -1.93
CA PHE A 212 -16.36 7.52 -1.98
C PHE A 212 -16.80 7.10 -3.39
N ALA A 213 -16.29 7.77 -4.43
CA ALA A 213 -16.60 7.40 -5.81
C ALA A 213 -16.04 6.01 -6.18
N ILE A 214 -14.86 5.63 -5.66
CA ILE A 214 -14.29 4.28 -5.82
C ILE A 214 -15.24 3.22 -5.24
N GLU A 215 -15.85 3.48 -4.09
CA GLU A 215 -16.84 2.60 -3.45
C GLU A 215 -18.25 2.69 -4.08
N LYS A 216 -18.43 3.47 -5.15
CA LYS A 216 -19.73 3.76 -5.80
C LYS A 216 -20.75 4.48 -4.90
N GLU A 217 -20.26 5.26 -3.93
CA GLU A 217 -21.06 6.04 -2.97
C GLU A 217 -20.97 7.57 -3.21
N SER A 218 -20.84 8.02 -4.46
CA SER A 218 -20.56 9.43 -4.79
C SER A 218 -21.66 10.44 -4.42
N GLY A 219 -22.87 10.00 -4.09
CA GLY A 219 -24.00 10.85 -3.71
C GLY A 219 -24.06 11.24 -2.22
N GLU A 220 -23.24 10.61 -1.37
CA GLU A 220 -23.36 10.67 0.09
C GLU A 220 -22.66 11.90 0.71
N THR A 221 -23.17 13.10 0.42
CA THR A 221 -22.52 14.39 0.78
C THR A 221 -22.12 14.50 2.25
N ASN A 222 -22.98 14.08 3.19
CA ASN A 222 -22.67 14.13 4.62
C ASN A 222 -21.53 13.16 5.01
N ARG A 223 -21.45 11.99 4.36
CA ARG A 223 -20.37 11.01 4.62
C ARG A 223 -19.04 11.51 4.07
N ILE A 224 -19.06 12.11 2.88
CA ILE A 224 -17.91 12.75 2.26
C ILE A 224 -17.34 13.84 3.17
N GLN A 225 -18.18 14.70 3.73
CA GLN A 225 -17.72 15.75 4.65
C GLN A 225 -17.11 15.17 5.93
N ARG A 226 -17.73 14.14 6.52
CA ARG A 226 -17.17 13.46 7.71
C ARG A 226 -15.80 12.86 7.43
N PHE A 227 -15.65 12.14 6.31
CA PHE A 227 -14.36 11.54 5.98
C PHE A 227 -13.29 12.60 5.67
N ALA A 228 -13.66 13.70 5.00
CA ALA A 228 -12.74 14.83 4.78
C ALA A 228 -12.28 15.43 6.13
N GLN A 229 -13.19 15.57 7.10
CA GLN A 229 -12.84 16.03 8.44
C GLN A 229 -11.89 15.05 9.14
N VAL A 230 -12.16 13.73 9.06
CA VAL A 230 -11.27 12.69 9.62
C VAL A 230 -9.88 12.79 9.02
N ILE A 231 -9.75 12.85 7.70
CA ILE A 231 -8.45 13.00 7.03
C ILE A 231 -7.75 14.29 7.51
N ALA A 232 -8.44 15.44 7.49
CA ALA A 232 -7.86 16.71 7.90
C ALA A 232 -7.35 16.71 9.35
N THR A 233 -8.04 16.01 10.26
CA THR A 233 -7.81 16.13 11.71
C THR A 233 -7.05 14.96 12.32
N TRP A 234 -7.04 13.77 11.69
CA TRP A 234 -6.42 12.57 12.28
C TRP A 234 -5.11 12.17 11.61
N THR A 235 -4.89 12.56 10.36
CA THR A 235 -3.66 12.24 9.62
C THR A 235 -2.44 12.83 10.34
N GLY A 236 -1.47 11.98 10.68
CA GLY A 236 -0.27 12.35 11.42
C GLY A 236 -0.41 12.31 12.94
N HIS A 237 -1.62 12.11 13.49
CA HIS A 237 -1.88 12.23 14.93
C HIS A 237 -2.21 10.89 15.58
N ASP A 238 -1.64 10.61 16.76
CA ASP A 238 -1.87 9.36 17.51
C ASP A 238 -3.28 9.27 18.12
N ARG A 239 -3.95 10.40 18.30
CA ARG A 239 -5.31 10.49 18.85
C ARG A 239 -6.20 11.40 17.99
N PRO A 240 -7.53 11.23 18.04
CA PRO A 240 -8.44 12.24 17.51
C PRO A 240 -8.12 13.58 18.20
N PRO A 241 -8.12 14.72 17.50
CA PRO A 241 -8.08 16.01 18.19
C PRO A 241 -9.31 16.13 19.08
N SER A 242 -9.10 16.31 20.39
CA SER A 242 -10.19 16.60 21.32
C SER A 242 -10.91 17.86 20.85
N HIS A 243 -12.24 17.85 20.85
CA HIS A 243 -13.04 19.06 20.63
C HIS A 243 -12.79 20.05 21.79
N GLY A 244 -11.80 20.92 21.61
CA GLY A 244 -11.48 22.04 22.51
C GLY A 244 -10.51 21.68 23.65
N GLY A 245 -9.41 22.44 23.74
CA GLY A 245 -8.61 22.59 24.96
C GLY A 245 -7.51 21.55 25.20
N ASP A 246 -6.27 22.01 25.05
CA ASP A 246 -5.04 21.60 25.75
C ASP A 246 -4.48 20.17 25.57
N THR A 247 -3.41 20.03 24.79
CA THR A 247 -2.00 20.17 25.23
C THR A 247 -1.07 19.95 24.02
N PRO A 248 0.17 20.48 24.00
CA PRO A 248 1.15 20.10 22.99
C PRO A 248 1.30 18.58 23.05
N ASP A 249 1.19 17.93 21.89
CA ASP A 249 1.27 16.49 21.71
C ASP A 249 2.46 15.94 22.52
N GLY A 250 2.15 15.50 23.74
CA GLY A 250 3.10 14.91 24.65
C GLY A 250 3.33 13.52 24.12
N ARG A 251 4.19 13.44 23.09
CA ARG A 251 4.66 12.23 22.43
C ARG A 251 4.69 11.10 23.46
N LYS A 252 3.68 10.22 23.44
CA LYS A 252 3.86 8.86 23.96
C LYS A 252 4.31 8.06 22.75
N PRO A 253 5.62 8.00 22.46
CA PRO A 253 6.11 7.09 21.43
C PRO A 253 5.61 5.69 21.75
N GLY A 254 4.94 5.05 20.79
CA GLY A 254 4.54 3.65 20.89
C GLY A 254 3.04 3.36 21.05
N ALA A 255 2.13 4.32 20.82
CA ALA A 255 0.73 3.97 20.64
C ALA A 255 0.52 3.37 19.24
N SER A 256 0.12 2.11 19.20
CA SER A 256 -0.19 1.33 17.99
C SER A 256 -1.27 2.02 17.13
N ILE A 257 -0.90 2.45 15.91
CA ILE A 257 -1.79 3.12 14.95
C ILE A 257 -2.80 2.16 14.31
N LEU A 258 -2.54 0.85 14.37
CA LEU A 258 -3.40 -0.22 13.90
C LEU A 258 -4.10 -0.98 15.05
N SER A 259 -3.98 -0.51 16.30
CA SER A 259 -4.67 -1.13 17.45
C SER A 259 -6.18 -1.19 17.27
N GLU A 260 -6.81 -2.19 17.88
CA GLU A 260 -8.27 -2.39 17.84
C GLU A 260 -9.03 -1.13 18.27
N GLN A 261 -8.58 -0.46 19.34
CA GLN A 261 -9.24 0.77 19.82
C GLN A 261 -9.10 1.93 18.83
N ARG A 262 -7.92 2.12 18.23
CA ARG A 262 -7.66 3.18 17.25
C ARG A 262 -8.48 2.93 15.99
N LEU A 263 -8.48 1.71 15.48
CA LEU A 263 -9.27 1.35 14.29
C LEU A 263 -10.77 1.43 14.56
N ALA A 264 -11.26 1.01 15.73
CA ALA A 264 -12.66 1.16 16.09
C ALA A 264 -13.07 2.64 16.11
N SER A 265 -12.23 3.51 16.69
CA SER A 265 -12.48 4.96 16.73
C SER A 265 -12.47 5.58 15.33
N LEU A 266 -11.50 5.19 14.49
CA LEU A 266 -11.39 5.66 13.12
C LEU A 266 -12.59 5.19 12.28
N GLN A 267 -12.96 3.91 12.40
CA GLN A 267 -14.11 3.33 11.71
C GLN A 267 -15.40 4.05 12.09
N GLN A 268 -15.64 4.28 13.39
CA GLN A 268 -16.80 5.03 13.87
C GLN A 268 -16.81 6.47 13.32
N ALA A 269 -15.67 7.16 13.30
CA ALA A 269 -15.58 8.52 12.78
C ALA A 269 -15.86 8.60 11.27
N ILE A 270 -15.45 7.58 10.51
CA ILE A 270 -15.69 7.50 9.06
C ILE A 270 -17.16 7.18 8.76
N LEU A 271 -17.72 6.15 9.41
CA LEU A 271 -19.05 5.65 9.11
C LEU A 271 -20.15 6.53 9.73
N GLY A 272 -19.91 7.07 10.92
CA GLY A 272 -20.84 7.88 11.70
C GLY A 272 -21.86 7.07 12.50
N ASP A 273 -22.55 7.73 13.43
CA ASP A 273 -23.42 7.09 14.44
C ASP A 273 -24.65 6.38 13.88
N ALA A 274 -25.03 6.69 12.64
CA ALA A 274 -26.15 6.05 11.95
C ALA A 274 -25.78 4.72 11.28
N ALA A 275 -24.50 4.32 11.31
CA ALA A 275 -24.05 3.06 10.73
C ALA A 275 -24.62 1.88 11.53
N LEU A 276 -25.34 0.98 10.85
CA LEU A 276 -25.91 -0.22 11.44
C LEU A 276 -24.87 -1.34 11.55
N LEU A 277 -23.72 -1.04 12.16
CA LEU A 277 -22.70 -2.03 12.46
C LEU A 277 -22.95 -2.63 13.85
N PRO A 278 -22.92 -3.97 13.99
CA PRO A 278 -23.07 -4.61 15.29
C PRO A 278 -21.86 -4.36 16.21
N SER A 279 -20.68 -4.10 15.65
CA SER A 279 -19.47 -3.72 16.38
C SER A 279 -18.48 -2.94 15.51
N CYS A 280 -17.56 -2.21 16.15
CA CYS A 280 -16.42 -1.53 15.52
C CYS A 280 -15.10 -2.11 16.03
N GLY A 281 -14.05 -2.06 15.19
CA GLY A 281 -12.74 -2.63 15.49
C GLY A 281 -12.50 -3.94 14.72
N TYR A 282 -11.66 -4.81 15.26
CA TYR A 282 -11.28 -6.05 14.58
C TYR A 282 -12.50 -6.96 14.41
N ARG A 283 -12.76 -7.37 13.17
CA ARG A 283 -13.79 -8.36 12.85
C ARG A 283 -13.52 -9.67 13.59
N LYS A 284 -14.59 -10.37 13.94
CA LYS A 284 -14.58 -11.74 14.51
C LYS A 284 -15.23 -12.76 13.56
N SER A 285 -15.63 -12.31 12.38
CA SER A 285 -16.24 -13.08 11.29
C SER A 285 -15.30 -13.16 10.07
N PRO A 286 -15.48 -14.17 9.19
CA PRO A 286 -14.78 -14.22 7.92
C PRO A 286 -15.28 -13.10 6.98
N VAL A 287 -14.39 -12.55 6.17
CA VAL A 287 -14.72 -11.53 5.17
C VAL A 287 -14.14 -11.94 3.83
N PHE A 288 -14.93 -11.76 2.79
CA PHE A 288 -14.50 -11.90 1.42
C PHE A 288 -14.97 -10.71 0.59
N VAL A 289 -14.17 -10.34 -0.41
CA VAL A 289 -14.56 -9.37 -1.43
C VAL A 289 -15.18 -10.14 -2.58
N GLY A 290 -16.40 -9.80 -2.95
CA GLY A 290 -17.14 -10.55 -3.96
C GLY A 290 -18.24 -9.75 -4.62
N ARG A 291 -18.84 -10.35 -5.65
CA ARG A 291 -20.06 -9.85 -6.28
C ARG A 291 -21.06 -11.00 -6.37
N THR A 292 -22.33 -10.69 -6.11
CA THR A 292 -23.44 -11.59 -6.45
C THR A 292 -23.74 -11.39 -7.93
N SER A 293 -23.50 -12.41 -8.76
CA SER A 293 -23.83 -12.39 -10.20
C SER A 293 -24.67 -13.60 -10.56
N HIS A 294 -25.84 -13.36 -11.16
CA HIS A 294 -26.76 -14.39 -11.68
C HIS A 294 -26.97 -15.60 -10.73
N HIS A 295 -27.25 -15.35 -9.45
CA HIS A 295 -27.47 -16.36 -8.40
C HIS A 295 -26.22 -17.16 -7.96
N SER A 296 -25.01 -16.76 -8.38
CA SER A 296 -23.74 -17.27 -7.84
C SER A 296 -22.98 -16.18 -7.09
N GLN A 297 -22.45 -16.51 -5.92
CA GLN A 297 -21.51 -15.66 -5.21
C GLN A 297 -20.12 -15.86 -5.81
N VAL A 298 -19.58 -14.83 -6.47
CA VAL A 298 -18.20 -14.86 -6.99
C VAL A 298 -17.30 -14.22 -5.95
N VAL A 299 -16.43 -15.03 -5.34
CA VAL A 299 -15.39 -14.57 -4.43
C VAL A 299 -14.19 -14.10 -5.26
N HIS A 300 -13.92 -12.79 -5.21
CA HIS A 300 -12.77 -12.14 -5.84
C HIS A 300 -11.54 -12.15 -4.93
N TYR A 301 -11.72 -12.14 -3.62
CA TYR A 301 -10.65 -12.26 -2.64
C TYR A 301 -11.19 -12.80 -1.32
N LEU A 302 -10.47 -13.70 -0.67
CA LEU A 302 -10.74 -14.16 0.69
C LEU A 302 -9.68 -13.58 1.64
N ALA A 303 -10.14 -12.86 2.66
CA ALA A 303 -9.25 -12.31 3.68
C ALA A 303 -8.76 -13.41 4.65
N PRO A 304 -7.65 -13.18 5.38
CA PRO A 304 -7.17 -14.11 6.41
C PRO A 304 -8.23 -14.47 7.46
N PRO A 305 -8.08 -15.59 8.19
CA PRO A 305 -8.93 -15.91 9.33
C PRO A 305 -8.96 -14.78 10.37
N ALA A 306 -10.10 -14.63 11.05
CA ALA A 306 -10.29 -13.53 12.00
C ALA A 306 -9.29 -13.58 13.18
N GLU A 307 -8.87 -14.77 13.57
CA GLU A 307 -7.86 -15.01 14.61
C GLU A 307 -6.45 -14.55 14.22
N ASP A 308 -6.13 -14.47 12.93
CA ASP A 308 -4.82 -14.01 12.44
C ASP A 308 -4.78 -12.47 12.35
N VAL A 309 -5.92 -11.77 12.36
CA VAL A 309 -6.01 -10.32 12.14
C VAL A 309 -5.11 -9.52 13.09
N ALA A 310 -5.20 -9.79 14.40
CA ALA A 310 -4.46 -9.02 15.40
C ALA A 310 -2.93 -9.13 15.22
N VAL A 311 -2.43 -10.35 15.04
CA VAL A 311 -1.00 -10.62 14.88
C VAL A 311 -0.46 -10.16 13.53
N MET A 312 -1.29 -10.16 12.48
CA MET A 312 -0.90 -9.60 11.18
C MET A 312 -0.80 -8.07 11.24
N LEU A 313 -1.73 -7.39 11.90
CA LEU A 313 -1.64 -5.94 12.10
C LEU A 313 -0.42 -5.56 12.96
N GLU A 314 -0.13 -6.30 14.02
CA GLU A 314 1.13 -6.14 14.79
C GLU A 314 2.36 -6.33 13.91
N GLY A 315 2.31 -7.27 12.95
CA GLY A 315 3.37 -7.45 11.96
C GLY A 315 3.55 -6.26 11.02
N ILE A 316 2.47 -5.60 10.59
CA ILE A 316 2.53 -4.34 9.82
C ILE A 316 3.13 -3.21 10.66
N GLU A 317 2.78 -3.12 11.96
CA GLU A 317 3.36 -2.11 12.85
C GLU A 317 4.84 -2.35 13.11
N THR A 318 5.22 -3.60 13.36
CA THR A 318 6.63 -4.00 13.46
C THR A 318 7.38 -3.62 12.18
N PHE A 319 6.73 -3.76 11.02
CA PHE A 319 7.28 -3.30 9.76
C PHE A 319 7.50 -1.79 9.69
N LEU A 320 6.51 -1.00 10.11
CA LEU A 320 6.65 0.45 10.19
C LEU A 320 7.71 0.88 11.21
N GLU A 321 7.91 0.14 12.30
CA GLU A 321 8.99 0.42 13.24
C GLU A 321 10.37 0.08 12.64
N ARG A 322 10.53 -1.14 12.13
CA ARG A 322 11.80 -1.68 11.63
C ARG A 322 12.28 -1.03 10.33
N THR A 323 11.39 -0.35 9.62
CA THR A 323 11.72 0.38 8.38
C THR A 323 11.66 1.90 8.54
N GLN A 324 11.58 2.41 9.77
CA GLN A 324 11.55 3.86 10.00
C GLN A 324 12.76 4.54 9.35
N TYR A 325 12.54 5.72 8.76
CA TYR A 325 13.49 6.49 7.94
C TYR A 325 13.87 5.88 6.58
N GLN A 326 13.27 4.74 6.19
CA GLN A 326 13.32 4.29 4.80
C GLN A 326 12.29 5.04 3.95
N SER A 327 12.22 4.72 2.65
CA SER A 327 11.33 5.35 1.68
C SER A 327 9.88 5.49 2.20
N PRO A 328 9.35 6.72 2.32
CA PRO A 328 7.97 6.97 2.73
C PRO A 328 6.96 6.35 1.76
N VAL A 329 7.26 6.35 0.46
CA VAL A 329 6.42 5.72 -0.57
C VAL A 329 6.29 4.22 -0.33
N MET A 330 7.42 3.55 -0.08
CA MET A 330 7.44 2.11 0.22
C MET A 330 6.65 1.78 1.50
N ARG A 331 6.86 2.58 2.55
CA ARG A 331 6.19 2.38 3.84
C ARG A 331 4.68 2.59 3.74
N ALA A 332 4.26 3.66 3.06
CA ALA A 332 2.86 3.96 2.82
C ALA A 332 2.20 2.88 1.96
N ALA A 333 2.85 2.43 0.88
CA ALA A 333 2.33 1.37 0.02
C ALA A 333 2.13 0.05 0.78
N ILE A 334 3.16 -0.42 1.48
CA ILE A 334 3.10 -1.72 2.17
C ILE A 334 2.12 -1.67 3.35
N ALA A 335 2.09 -0.58 4.13
CA ALA A 335 1.13 -0.47 5.23
C ALA A 335 -0.31 -0.40 4.75
N SER A 336 -0.59 0.42 3.73
CA SER A 336 -1.93 0.57 3.17
C SER A 336 -2.42 -0.72 2.50
N PHE A 337 -1.64 -1.29 1.58
CA PHE A 337 -2.05 -2.53 0.90
C PHE A 337 -2.03 -3.73 1.83
N GLY A 338 -1.05 -3.85 2.73
CA GLY A 338 -1.05 -4.87 3.78
C GLY A 338 -2.34 -4.83 4.60
N PHE A 339 -2.77 -3.64 5.00
CA PHE A 339 -4.04 -3.44 5.71
C PHE A 339 -5.25 -3.91 4.90
N VAL A 340 -5.35 -3.56 3.61
CA VAL A 340 -6.52 -3.93 2.79
C VAL A 340 -6.61 -5.44 2.53
N TYR A 341 -5.46 -6.13 2.44
CA TYR A 341 -5.40 -7.58 2.31
C TYR A 341 -5.70 -8.33 3.61
N VAL A 342 -5.28 -7.82 4.76
CA VAL A 342 -5.70 -8.33 6.08
C VAL A 342 -7.21 -8.14 6.28
N HIS A 343 -7.73 -7.03 5.77
CA HIS A 343 -9.15 -6.66 5.80
C HIS A 343 -9.73 -6.72 7.23
N PRO A 344 -9.16 -5.96 8.19
CA PRO A 344 -9.39 -6.20 9.61
C PRO A 344 -10.77 -5.77 10.10
N LEU A 345 -11.51 -4.96 9.35
CA LEU A 345 -12.80 -4.39 9.76
C LEU A 345 -13.96 -5.08 9.06
N ILE A 346 -15.15 -4.99 9.65
CA ILE A 346 -16.41 -5.42 9.01
C ILE A 346 -16.73 -4.55 7.78
N ASP A 347 -16.55 -3.23 7.89
CA ASP A 347 -16.71 -2.26 6.80
C ASP A 347 -15.73 -1.09 7.02
N GLY A 348 -15.43 -0.35 5.96
CA GLY A 348 -14.55 0.83 5.98
C GLY A 348 -13.12 0.55 5.58
N ASN A 349 -12.77 -0.71 5.26
CA ASN A 349 -11.39 -1.11 4.94
C ASN A 349 -10.79 -0.29 3.79
N GLY A 350 -11.53 -0.06 2.70
CA GLY A 350 -11.06 0.75 1.57
C GLY A 350 -10.77 2.21 1.96
N ARG A 351 -11.61 2.80 2.81
CA ARG A 351 -11.44 4.20 3.29
C ARG A 351 -10.26 4.33 4.25
N VAL A 352 -10.09 3.37 5.16
CA VAL A 352 -8.93 3.33 6.05
C VAL A 352 -7.63 3.05 5.28
N HIS A 353 -7.65 2.16 4.28
CA HIS A 353 -6.53 1.94 3.37
C HIS A 353 -6.04 3.26 2.74
N ARG A 354 -6.94 4.07 2.20
CA ARG A 354 -6.59 5.36 1.56
C ARG A 354 -6.18 6.43 2.57
N PHE A 355 -6.79 6.45 3.75
CA PHE A 355 -6.35 7.28 4.87
C PHE A 355 -4.90 6.97 5.28
N LEU A 356 -4.53 5.67 5.39
CA LEU A 356 -3.19 5.24 5.79
C LEU A 356 -2.09 5.72 4.84
N ILE A 357 -2.39 5.92 3.55
CA ILE A 357 -1.42 6.48 2.59
C ILE A 357 -0.95 7.85 3.08
N ASN A 358 -1.89 8.78 3.29
CA ASN A 358 -1.56 10.13 3.77
C ASN A 358 -1.03 10.12 5.20
N ASP A 359 -1.54 9.25 6.08
CA ASP A 359 -1.10 9.15 7.47
C ASP A 359 0.38 8.77 7.59
N ILE A 360 0.81 7.74 6.84
CA ILE A 360 2.22 7.31 6.85
C ILE A 360 3.12 8.35 6.19
N LEU A 361 2.71 8.93 5.05
CA LEU A 361 3.50 9.98 4.39
C LEU A 361 3.74 11.19 5.31
N ARG A 362 2.73 11.62 6.05
CA ARG A 362 2.88 12.72 7.03
C ARG A 362 3.75 12.33 8.21
N ARG A 363 3.56 11.15 8.79
CA ARG A 363 4.37 10.64 9.91
C ARG A 363 5.85 10.50 9.56
N ASP A 364 6.14 10.16 8.31
CA ASP A 364 7.50 10.07 7.78
C ASP A 364 8.07 11.43 7.34
N GLY A 365 7.29 12.52 7.43
CA GLY A 365 7.71 13.87 7.08
C GLY A 365 7.81 14.13 5.57
N ALA A 366 7.18 13.28 4.74
CA ALA A 366 7.24 13.41 3.29
C ALA A 366 6.33 14.52 2.74
N THR A 367 5.32 14.93 3.51
CA THR A 367 4.34 15.97 3.15
C THR A 367 4.18 16.95 4.32
N PRO A 368 3.95 18.26 4.06
CA PRO A 368 3.64 19.22 5.12
C PRO A 368 2.38 18.86 5.94
N ASP A 369 2.29 19.43 7.14
CA ASP A 369 1.22 19.12 8.11
C ASP A 369 -0.19 19.46 7.60
N ASP A 370 -0.34 20.51 6.79
CA ASP A 370 -1.63 20.95 6.24
C ASP A 370 -1.96 20.31 4.87
N VAL A 371 -1.05 19.53 4.29
CA VAL A 371 -1.21 18.98 2.94
C VAL A 371 -1.74 17.56 2.96
N ILE A 372 -2.78 17.31 2.17
CA ILE A 372 -3.29 15.99 1.84
C ILE A 372 -3.11 15.77 0.35
N LEU A 373 -2.46 14.66 0.00
CA LEU A 373 -2.35 14.23 -1.39
C LEU A 373 -3.66 13.54 -1.78
N PRO A 374 -4.40 14.04 -2.79
CA PRO A 374 -5.65 13.46 -3.24
C PRO A 374 -5.41 12.22 -4.13
N VAL A 375 -4.72 11.21 -3.60
CA VAL A 375 -4.34 9.98 -4.31
C VAL A 375 -5.56 9.23 -4.85
N SER A 376 -6.72 9.32 -4.18
CA SER A 376 -7.97 8.75 -4.66
C SER A 376 -8.43 9.35 -5.98
N VAL A 377 -8.08 10.62 -6.25
CA VAL A 377 -8.36 11.25 -7.55
C VAL A 377 -7.56 10.55 -8.64
N ALA A 378 -6.25 10.39 -8.46
CA ALA A 378 -5.40 9.70 -9.43
C ALA A 378 -5.85 8.25 -9.66
N ILE A 379 -6.24 7.54 -8.60
CA ILE A 379 -6.76 6.17 -8.67
C ILE A 379 -8.06 6.10 -9.50
N ASN A 380 -8.94 7.10 -9.36
CA ASN A 380 -10.27 7.08 -9.96
C ASN A 380 -10.42 7.98 -11.20
N ASP A 381 -9.33 8.57 -11.70
CA ASP A 381 -9.38 9.63 -12.71
C ASP A 381 -10.04 9.16 -14.01
N ASP A 382 -9.48 8.12 -14.63
CA ASP A 382 -9.95 7.58 -15.90
C ASP A 382 -10.06 6.04 -15.89
N PRO A 383 -10.60 5.40 -16.97
CA PRO A 383 -10.72 3.95 -17.03
C PRO A 383 -9.38 3.19 -17.00
N THR A 384 -8.27 3.82 -17.37
CA THR A 384 -6.92 3.25 -17.30
C THR A 384 -6.42 3.27 -15.86
N SER A 385 -6.56 4.38 -15.13
CA SER A 385 -6.18 4.45 -13.71
C SER A 385 -6.95 3.46 -12.85
N ARG A 386 -8.27 3.34 -13.07
CA ARG A 386 -9.09 2.34 -12.36
C ARG A 386 -8.63 0.90 -12.65
N ARG A 387 -8.30 0.60 -13.91
CA ARG A 387 -7.73 -0.72 -14.29
C ARG A 387 -6.38 -0.95 -13.65
N ALA A 388 -5.51 0.04 -13.59
CA ALA A 388 -4.21 -0.09 -12.92
C ALA A 388 -4.35 -0.41 -11.42
N TYR A 389 -5.36 0.18 -10.76
CA TYR A 389 -5.69 -0.16 -9.37
C TYR A 389 -6.19 -1.60 -9.19
N ASP A 390 -7.09 -2.06 -10.08
CA ASP A 390 -7.54 -3.45 -10.07
C ASP A 390 -6.36 -4.41 -10.37
N GLU A 391 -5.52 -4.08 -11.36
CA GLU A 391 -4.36 -4.87 -11.76
C GLU A 391 -3.30 -5.01 -10.66
N VAL A 392 -3.07 -3.96 -9.86
CA VAL A 392 -2.14 -4.05 -8.72
C VAL A 392 -2.73 -4.91 -7.59
N LEU A 393 -4.05 -4.83 -7.35
CA LEU A 393 -4.71 -5.70 -6.38
C LEU A 393 -4.65 -7.18 -6.80
N ASP A 394 -4.82 -7.42 -8.11
CA ASP A 394 -4.78 -8.73 -8.77
C ASP A 394 -3.41 -9.40 -8.70
N LYS A 395 -2.32 -8.67 -8.42
CA LYS A 395 -0.99 -9.28 -8.22
C LYS A 395 -0.95 -10.25 -7.02
N ILE A 396 -1.83 -10.07 -6.05
CA ILE A 396 -1.93 -10.95 -4.88
C ILE A 396 -3.25 -11.74 -4.93
N SER A 397 -4.38 -11.09 -5.22
CA SER A 397 -5.68 -11.75 -5.15
C SER A 397 -5.85 -12.86 -6.18
N VAL A 398 -5.48 -12.64 -7.45
CA VAL A 398 -5.70 -13.64 -8.51
C VAL A 398 -4.88 -14.91 -8.28
N PRO A 399 -3.57 -14.86 -8.02
CA PRO A 399 -2.80 -16.07 -7.74
C PRO A 399 -3.28 -16.82 -6.51
N LEU A 400 -3.66 -16.11 -5.44
CA LEU A 400 -4.27 -16.72 -4.25
C LEU A 400 -5.56 -17.45 -4.61
N MET A 401 -6.50 -16.74 -5.24
CA MET A 401 -7.83 -17.28 -5.55
C MET A 401 -7.77 -18.46 -6.51
N ASN A 402 -6.82 -18.48 -7.45
CA ASN A 402 -6.61 -19.63 -8.33
C ASN A 402 -6.31 -20.93 -7.56
N GLN A 403 -5.70 -20.81 -6.38
CA GLN A 403 -5.30 -21.95 -5.55
C GLN A 403 -6.38 -22.31 -4.53
N ILE A 404 -7.04 -21.31 -3.93
CA ILE A 404 -7.97 -21.56 -2.81
C ILE A 404 -9.43 -21.70 -3.23
N ARG A 405 -9.83 -21.23 -4.43
CA ARG A 405 -11.22 -21.28 -4.90
C ARG A 405 -11.86 -22.67 -4.83
N PRO A 406 -11.17 -23.78 -5.16
CA PRO A 406 -11.73 -25.14 -5.02
C PRO A 406 -12.09 -25.52 -3.57
N HIS A 407 -11.56 -24.79 -2.58
CA HIS A 407 -11.74 -25.04 -1.16
C HIS A 407 -12.73 -24.08 -0.49
N ILE A 408 -13.37 -23.20 -1.27
CA ILE A 408 -14.39 -22.27 -0.81
C ILE A 408 -15.77 -22.84 -1.11
N SER A 409 -16.62 -22.90 -0.08
CA SER A 409 -18.02 -23.29 -0.23
C SER A 409 -18.92 -22.42 0.66
N PHE A 410 -20.24 -22.56 0.49
CA PHE A 410 -21.23 -21.83 1.27
C PHE A 410 -22.21 -22.83 1.91
N ALA A 411 -22.39 -22.71 3.22
CA ALA A 411 -23.31 -23.53 3.99
C ALA A 411 -24.77 -23.15 3.71
N SER A 412 -25.69 -24.08 3.95
CA SER A 412 -27.13 -23.83 3.76
C SER A 412 -27.74 -22.93 4.84
N LYS A 413 -27.07 -22.79 5.98
CA LYS A 413 -27.46 -21.90 7.08
C LYS A 413 -26.25 -21.07 7.50
N PRO A 414 -26.39 -19.75 7.65
CA PRO A 414 -25.31 -18.91 8.13
C PRO A 414 -25.00 -19.21 9.61
N THR A 415 -23.74 -18.97 9.97
CA THR A 415 -23.26 -18.97 11.35
C THR A 415 -23.23 -17.53 11.85
N THR A 416 -23.77 -17.29 13.05
CA THR A 416 -23.63 -16.00 13.74
C THR A 416 -22.30 -15.98 14.50
N TYR A 417 -21.48 -14.96 14.24
CA TYR A 417 -20.16 -14.78 14.82
C TYR A 417 -20.19 -13.82 16.04
N PRO A 418 -19.14 -13.80 16.89
CA PRO A 418 -19.12 -13.00 18.12
C PRO A 418 -19.26 -11.48 17.92
N ASP A 419 -18.97 -10.99 16.71
CA ASP A 419 -19.12 -9.60 16.31
C ASP A 419 -20.54 -9.24 15.84
N GLY A 420 -21.47 -10.20 15.87
CA GLY A 420 -22.87 -10.05 15.47
C GLY A 420 -23.13 -10.24 13.97
N MET A 421 -22.09 -10.54 13.18
CA MET A 421 -22.24 -10.78 11.75
C MET A 421 -22.68 -12.22 11.49
N GLU A 422 -23.45 -12.40 10.42
CA GLU A 422 -23.81 -13.72 9.89
C GLU A 422 -23.01 -14.01 8.62
N SER A 423 -22.45 -15.21 8.53
CA SER A 423 -21.76 -15.67 7.32
C SER A 423 -22.00 -17.17 7.11
N ASP A 424 -22.27 -17.54 5.87
CA ASP A 424 -22.38 -18.92 5.38
C ASP A 424 -21.08 -19.42 4.73
N LEU A 425 -20.06 -18.57 4.60
CA LEU A 425 -18.76 -18.93 4.03
C LEU A 425 -18.08 -20.05 4.83
N VAL A 426 -17.66 -21.10 4.12
CA VAL A 426 -16.88 -22.22 4.64
C VAL A 426 -15.56 -22.32 3.87
N PHE A 427 -14.46 -22.19 4.62
CA PHE A 427 -13.10 -22.39 4.14
C PHE A 427 -12.28 -23.03 5.27
N SER A 428 -11.50 -24.06 4.97
CA SER A 428 -10.73 -24.82 5.96
C SER A 428 -9.26 -25.04 5.59
N GLU A 429 -8.80 -24.49 4.47
CA GLU A 429 -7.43 -24.66 3.95
C GLU A 429 -6.56 -23.43 4.27
N ASP A 430 -6.66 -22.90 5.49
CA ASP A 430 -5.91 -21.72 5.92
C ASP A 430 -4.40 -21.93 5.80
N GLY A 431 -3.92 -23.15 6.06
CA GLY A 431 -2.51 -23.52 5.92
C GLY A 431 -1.96 -23.31 4.50
N LEU A 432 -2.79 -23.51 3.47
CA LEU A 432 -2.43 -23.30 2.07
C LEU A 432 -2.27 -21.82 1.71
N ALA A 433 -3.13 -20.96 2.29
CA ALA A 433 -3.23 -19.54 2.01
C ALA A 433 -2.29 -18.67 2.86
N ARG A 434 -2.03 -19.07 4.11
CA ARG A 434 -1.21 -18.32 5.09
C ARG A 434 0.15 -17.87 4.55
N PRO A 435 0.95 -18.68 3.84
CA PRO A 435 2.22 -18.20 3.28
C PRO A 435 2.05 -16.99 2.36
N ASN A 436 0.98 -16.95 1.55
CA ASN A 436 0.71 -15.82 0.67
C ASN A 436 0.25 -14.59 1.44
N TRP A 437 -0.69 -14.74 2.38
CA TRP A 437 -1.15 -13.61 3.21
C TRP A 437 -0.03 -12.96 4.03
N ARG A 438 0.94 -13.76 4.50
CA ARG A 438 2.01 -13.30 5.41
C ARG A 438 3.26 -12.77 4.67
N TYR A 439 3.54 -13.28 3.47
CA TYR A 439 4.83 -13.09 2.80
C TYR A 439 4.74 -12.68 1.33
N ALA A 440 3.60 -12.14 0.89
CA ALA A 440 3.40 -11.67 -0.47
C ALA A 440 4.46 -10.66 -0.94
N ASN A 441 4.72 -10.65 -2.25
CA ASN A 441 5.61 -9.71 -2.89
C ASN A 441 4.90 -8.38 -3.18
N TYR A 442 5.15 -7.37 -2.35
CA TYR A 442 4.59 -6.02 -2.49
C TYR A 442 5.38 -5.09 -3.44
N ALA A 443 6.42 -5.56 -4.15
CA ALA A 443 7.17 -4.71 -5.08
C ALA A 443 6.28 -4.02 -6.13
N PRO A 444 5.29 -4.69 -6.77
CA PRO A 444 4.37 -4.03 -7.70
C PRO A 444 3.54 -2.91 -7.04
N HIS A 445 3.14 -3.09 -5.78
CA HIS A 445 2.37 -2.11 -5.01
C HIS A 445 3.15 -0.84 -4.72
N VAL A 446 4.44 -0.97 -4.39
CA VAL A 446 5.31 0.19 -4.15
C VAL A 446 5.52 0.98 -5.44
N ILE A 447 5.76 0.29 -6.56
CA ILE A 447 5.91 0.91 -7.87
C ILE A 447 4.64 1.67 -8.26
N TYR A 448 3.49 1.01 -8.14
CA TYR A 448 2.19 1.61 -8.41
C TYR A 448 1.93 2.83 -7.52
N MET A 449 2.24 2.76 -6.22
CA MET A 449 2.05 3.89 -5.31
C MET A 449 2.91 5.09 -5.71
N ALA A 450 4.16 4.87 -6.14
CA ALA A 450 5.01 5.94 -6.65
C ALA A 450 4.39 6.60 -7.90
N GLU A 451 3.84 5.82 -8.83
CA GLU A 451 3.16 6.31 -10.04
C GLU A 451 1.88 7.12 -9.70
N VAL A 452 1.10 6.65 -8.71
CA VAL A 452 -0.10 7.37 -8.21
C VAL A 452 0.28 8.70 -7.55
N ILE A 453 1.29 8.69 -6.68
CA ILE A 453 1.76 9.91 -5.99
C ILE A 453 2.33 10.90 -7.01
N ASN A 454 3.12 10.42 -7.97
CA ASN A 454 3.64 11.24 -9.05
C ASN A 454 2.52 11.91 -9.85
N THR A 455 1.54 11.13 -10.32
CA THR A 455 0.38 11.66 -11.06
C THR A 455 -0.39 12.67 -10.21
N THR A 456 -0.55 12.41 -8.91
CA THR A 456 -1.24 13.31 -7.98
C THR A 456 -0.55 14.66 -7.87
N ILE A 457 0.77 14.68 -7.69
CA ILE A 457 1.54 15.92 -7.50
C ILE A 457 1.71 16.64 -8.83
N VAL A 458 2.28 15.97 -9.83
CA VAL A 458 2.71 16.58 -11.10
C VAL A 458 1.54 17.01 -11.98
N HIS A 459 0.41 16.29 -11.92
CA HIS A 459 -0.77 16.61 -12.72
C HIS A 459 -1.88 17.21 -11.87
N HIS A 460 -2.49 16.46 -10.96
CA HIS A 460 -3.72 16.93 -10.30
C HIS A 460 -3.53 18.15 -9.40
N MET A 461 -2.47 18.18 -8.58
CA MET A 461 -2.20 19.34 -7.72
C MET A 461 -1.75 20.55 -8.54
N ARG A 462 -0.91 20.34 -9.56
CA ARG A 462 -0.45 21.39 -10.46
C ARG A 462 -1.60 22.01 -11.26
N ASP A 463 -2.43 21.20 -11.90
CA ASP A 463 -3.58 21.65 -12.68
C ASP A 463 -4.55 22.46 -11.83
N GLU A 464 -4.75 22.05 -10.57
CA GLU A 464 -5.54 22.85 -9.64
C GLU A 464 -4.86 24.18 -9.31
N ALA A 465 -3.56 24.17 -9.02
CA ALA A 465 -2.85 25.39 -8.70
C ALA A 465 -2.92 26.40 -9.87
N VAL A 466 -2.86 25.91 -11.12
CA VAL A 466 -3.13 26.70 -12.33
C VAL A 466 -4.56 27.26 -12.32
N TYR A 467 -5.57 26.40 -12.08
CA TYR A 467 -6.97 26.82 -12.03
C TYR A 467 -7.20 27.91 -10.98
N LEU A 468 -6.72 27.72 -9.74
CA LEU A 468 -6.88 28.68 -8.65
C LEU A 468 -6.20 30.02 -8.95
N ARG A 469 -4.99 30.00 -9.52
CA ARG A 469 -4.28 31.21 -9.94
C ARG A 469 -5.05 31.96 -11.01
N ASN A 470 -5.55 31.26 -12.03
CA ASN A 470 -6.32 31.86 -13.12
C ASN A 470 -7.66 32.41 -12.61
N HIS A 471 -8.29 31.70 -11.68
CA HIS A 471 -9.51 32.13 -11.02
C HIS A 471 -9.30 33.42 -10.22
N ASP A 472 -8.21 33.53 -9.45
CA ASP A 472 -7.87 34.76 -8.72
C ASP A 472 -7.59 35.94 -9.67
N ASN A 473 -6.84 35.70 -10.75
CA ASN A 473 -6.59 36.72 -11.79
C ASN A 473 -7.90 37.18 -12.43
N ALA A 474 -8.80 36.26 -12.76
CA ALA A 474 -10.11 36.57 -13.33
C ALA A 474 -10.96 37.38 -12.35
N ARG A 475 -10.97 37.00 -11.06
CA ARG A 475 -11.70 37.72 -10.01
C ARG A 475 -11.18 39.15 -9.86
N GLN A 476 -9.87 39.34 -9.87
CA GLN A 476 -9.25 40.67 -9.81
C GLN A 476 -9.63 41.50 -11.04
N ALA A 477 -9.47 40.96 -12.26
CA ALA A 477 -9.81 41.65 -13.50
C ALA A 477 -11.29 42.05 -13.57
N LEU A 478 -12.21 41.19 -13.09
CA LEU A 478 -13.63 41.52 -12.98
C LEU A 478 -13.88 42.69 -12.03
N LYS A 479 -13.21 42.72 -10.88
CA LYS A 479 -13.33 43.81 -9.89
C LYS A 479 -12.74 45.13 -10.37
N GLU A 480 -11.74 45.10 -11.24
CA GLU A 480 -11.19 46.29 -11.91
C GLU A 480 -12.19 46.88 -12.90
N ILE A 481 -13.00 46.04 -13.57
CA ILE A 481 -14.07 46.50 -14.47
C ILE A 481 -15.26 47.04 -13.66
N CYS A 482 -15.68 46.33 -12.61
CA CYS A 482 -16.84 46.71 -11.81
C CYS A 482 -16.72 46.15 -10.39
N GLU A 483 -16.88 47.03 -9.39
CA GLU A 483 -16.88 46.61 -7.98
C GLU A 483 -18.04 45.63 -7.72
N MET A 484 -17.70 44.43 -7.26
CA MET A 484 -18.68 43.37 -7.03
C MET A 484 -18.28 42.41 -5.90
N PRO A 485 -19.26 41.76 -5.24
CA PRO A 485 -18.98 40.70 -4.28
C PRO A 485 -18.32 39.48 -4.92
N ASP A 486 -17.47 38.78 -4.17
CA ASP A 486 -16.76 37.57 -4.64
C ASP A 486 -17.71 36.50 -5.18
N GLY A 487 -18.83 36.26 -4.49
CA GLY A 487 -19.81 35.27 -4.95
C GLY A 487 -20.40 35.58 -6.33
N LEU A 488 -20.50 36.87 -6.70
CA LEU A 488 -20.97 37.28 -8.02
C LEU A 488 -19.86 37.10 -9.06
N ALA A 489 -18.63 37.53 -8.76
CA ALA A 489 -17.47 37.30 -9.63
C ALA A 489 -17.28 35.80 -9.91
N ASP A 490 -17.34 34.95 -8.88
CA ASP A 490 -17.20 33.50 -9.01
C ASP A 490 -18.34 32.89 -9.84
N SER A 491 -19.55 33.44 -9.76
CA SER A 491 -20.66 33.01 -10.61
C SER A 491 -20.45 33.37 -12.08
N ILE A 492 -19.81 34.51 -12.37
CA ILE A 492 -19.44 34.92 -13.73
C ILE A 492 -18.33 34.00 -14.24
N ILE A 493 -17.25 33.83 -13.46
CA ILE A 493 -16.12 32.96 -13.82
C ILE A 493 -16.61 31.56 -14.17
N ARG A 494 -17.37 30.90 -13.26
CA ARG A 494 -17.91 29.55 -13.48
C ARG A 494 -18.77 29.43 -14.76
N SER A 495 -19.56 30.45 -15.06
CA SER A 495 -20.42 30.47 -16.25
C SER A 495 -19.61 30.58 -17.53
N VAL A 496 -18.63 31.48 -17.56
CA VAL A 496 -17.76 31.67 -18.73
C VAL A 496 -16.90 30.43 -18.96
N THR A 497 -16.24 29.90 -17.92
CA THR A 497 -15.44 28.67 -18.04
C THR A 497 -16.27 27.43 -18.36
N GLY A 498 -17.55 27.44 -17.99
CA GLY A 498 -18.51 26.37 -18.30
C GLY A 498 -19.17 26.48 -19.67
N ASN A 499 -18.78 27.46 -20.50
CA ASN A 499 -19.41 27.78 -21.79
C ASN A 499 -20.93 28.05 -21.69
N ASP A 500 -21.39 28.60 -20.56
CA ASP A 500 -22.79 28.97 -20.31
C ASP A 500 -22.93 30.48 -20.10
N GLU A 501 -22.28 31.26 -20.98
CA GLU A 501 -22.21 32.72 -20.93
C GLU A 501 -23.61 33.36 -21.05
N ASP A 502 -24.48 32.76 -21.88
CA ASP A 502 -25.78 33.32 -22.19
C ASP A 502 -26.79 33.23 -21.04
N SER A 503 -26.72 32.20 -20.19
CA SER A 503 -27.67 32.03 -19.08
C SER A 503 -27.41 33.05 -17.97
N VAL A 504 -26.16 33.17 -17.54
CA VAL A 504 -25.75 34.06 -16.44
C VAL A 504 -25.71 35.50 -16.92
N GLY A 505 -25.28 35.78 -18.15
CA GLY A 505 -25.34 37.11 -18.73
C GLY A 505 -26.78 37.66 -18.80
N ARG A 506 -27.77 36.83 -19.14
CA ARG A 506 -29.19 37.23 -19.10
C ARG A 506 -29.71 37.45 -17.67
N ARG A 507 -29.30 36.60 -16.72
CA ARG A 507 -29.70 36.72 -15.30
C ARG A 507 -29.10 37.96 -14.65
N LEU A 508 -27.82 38.25 -14.89
CA LEU A 508 -27.13 39.43 -14.35
C LEU A 508 -27.76 40.72 -14.86
N ARG A 509 -27.97 40.84 -16.18
CA ARG A 509 -28.62 42.02 -16.79
C ARG A 509 -30.04 42.27 -16.27
N ARG A 510 -30.78 41.19 -15.95
CA ARG A 510 -32.12 41.30 -15.35
C ARG A 510 -32.09 41.82 -13.91
N ASN A 511 -31.11 41.37 -13.12
CA ASN A 511 -31.03 41.68 -11.69
C ASN A 511 -30.23 42.95 -11.39
N HIS A 512 -29.38 43.40 -12.33
CA HIS A 512 -28.51 44.54 -12.19
C HIS A 512 -28.57 45.41 -13.45
N SER A 513 -29.40 46.46 -13.42
CA SER A 513 -29.63 47.37 -14.55
C SER A 513 -28.37 48.13 -15.01
N GLN A 514 -27.34 48.18 -14.18
CA GLN A 514 -26.03 48.77 -14.49
C GLN A 514 -25.14 47.92 -15.39
N VAL A 515 -25.49 46.65 -15.64
CA VAL A 515 -24.72 45.75 -16.51
C VAL A 515 -25.13 45.99 -17.97
N THR A 516 -24.26 46.66 -18.74
CA THR A 516 -24.44 46.85 -20.19
C THR A 516 -23.91 45.65 -20.99
N ASP A 517 -24.25 45.56 -22.27
CA ASP A 517 -23.72 44.52 -23.16
C ASP A 517 -22.21 44.64 -23.35
N GLU A 518 -21.68 45.87 -23.40
CA GLU A 518 -20.23 46.13 -23.45
C GLU A 518 -19.52 45.70 -22.17
N MET A 519 -20.14 45.95 -21.00
CA MET A 519 -19.59 45.52 -19.71
C MET A 519 -19.60 43.99 -19.59
N TRP A 520 -20.67 43.33 -20.06
CA TRP A 520 -20.72 41.87 -20.13
C TRP A 520 -19.65 41.29 -21.06
N ALA A 521 -19.47 41.87 -22.25
CA ALA A 521 -18.41 41.45 -23.17
C ALA A 521 -17.01 41.60 -22.52
N SER A 522 -16.79 42.68 -21.77
CA SER A 522 -15.56 42.92 -21.02
C SER A 522 -15.35 41.87 -19.91
N PHE A 523 -16.41 41.48 -19.19
CA PHE A 523 -16.35 40.39 -18.21
C PHE A 523 -15.96 39.06 -18.84
N VAL A 524 -16.61 38.69 -19.95
CA VAL A 524 -16.29 37.45 -20.68
C VAL A 524 -14.83 37.45 -21.14
N GLN A 525 -14.37 38.57 -21.73
CA GLN A 525 -13.01 38.69 -22.20
C GLN A 525 -11.98 38.61 -21.06
N ALA A 526 -12.23 39.30 -19.94
CA ALA A 526 -11.35 39.25 -18.77
C ALA A 526 -11.20 37.83 -18.21
N VAL A 527 -12.29 37.06 -18.15
CA VAL A 527 -12.22 35.65 -17.73
C VAL A 527 -11.46 34.82 -18.77
N ARG A 528 -11.75 34.98 -20.08
CA ARG A 528 -11.04 34.23 -21.13
C ARG A 528 -9.54 34.52 -21.16
N ASP A 529 -9.14 35.77 -20.97
CA ASP A 529 -7.74 36.18 -20.91
C ASP A 529 -7.03 35.58 -19.70
N ALA A 530 -7.69 35.55 -18.54
CA ALA A 530 -7.15 34.95 -17.33
C ALA A 530 -6.96 33.43 -17.43
N PHE A 531 -7.75 32.75 -18.27
CA PHE A 531 -7.66 31.30 -18.51
C PHE A 531 -6.93 30.92 -19.81
N ALA A 532 -6.47 31.91 -20.59
CA ALA A 532 -5.70 31.66 -21.80
C ALA A 532 -4.33 31.05 -21.44
N PRO A 533 -3.79 30.12 -22.26
CA PRO A 533 -2.43 29.60 -22.04
C PRO A 533 -1.42 30.74 -22.09
N LYS A 534 -0.62 30.92 -21.04
CA LYS A 534 0.51 31.85 -21.07
C LYS A 534 1.54 31.31 -22.06
N ARG A 535 1.90 32.12 -23.06
CA ARG A 535 2.93 31.80 -24.07
C ARG A 535 4.33 31.81 -23.49
#